data_AF-A0A2N2JWT8-F1
#
_entry.id   AF-A0A2N2JWT8-F1
#
_cell.length_a   1.000
_cell.length_b   1.000
_cell.length_c   1.000
_cell.angle_alpha   90.00
_cell.angle_beta   90.00
_cell.angle_gamma   90.00
#
_symmetry.space_group_name_H-M   'P 1'
#
loop_
_entity.id
_entity.type
_entity.pdbx_description
1 polymer ?
#
loop_
_entity_poly.entity_id
_entity_poly.type
_entity_poly.pdbx_seq_one_letter_code
_entity_poly.pdbx_strand_id
1 'polypeptide(L)'
;MKLTLKDKDFLERLKALVETKDLSIALKQDGLKRLVLRQNYGDKIESAFGMSRQGVRWRFQRLFNEIYVEAYETIYWVESSFGTELRSMALEIARDRVEMRKKARETSIDKSCRRETKEDTADPSDPQ
;
A
#
# COMPACT_ATOMS: atom_id res chain seq x y z
N MET A 1 0.40 -10.95 5.97
CA MET A 1 -0.77 -10.33 5.27
C MET A 1 -0.31 -9.70 3.95
N LYS A 2 -1.10 -9.73 2.87
CA LYS A 2 -0.76 -9.02 1.60
C LYS A 2 -1.44 -7.64 1.59
N LEU A 3 -0.67 -6.57 1.36
CA LEU A 3 -1.23 -5.22 1.16
C LEU A 3 -2.04 -5.17 -0.13
N THR A 4 -3.23 -4.58 -0.07
CA THR A 4 -4.11 -4.40 -1.23
C THR A 4 -3.70 -3.17 -2.05
N LEU A 5 -4.20 -3.03 -3.28
CA LEU A 5 -3.99 -1.80 -4.08
C LEU A 5 -4.53 -0.56 -3.34
N LYS A 6 -5.72 -0.68 -2.72
CA LYS A 6 -6.31 0.39 -1.91
C LYS A 6 -5.43 0.80 -0.73
N ASP A 7 -4.69 -0.15 -0.15
CA ASP A 7 -3.76 0.14 0.94
C ASP A 7 -2.54 0.92 0.43
N LYS A 8 -2.05 0.60 -0.77
CA LYS A 8 -0.96 1.34 -1.41
C LYS A 8 -1.38 2.78 -1.73
N ASP A 9 -2.55 2.96 -2.35
CA ASP A 9 -3.07 4.29 -2.70
C ASP A 9 -3.32 5.14 -1.45
N PHE A 10 -3.82 4.51 -0.37
CA PHE A 10 -3.99 5.16 0.92
C PHE A 10 -2.64 5.65 1.48
N LEU A 11 -1.60 4.81 1.45
CA LEU A 11 -0.27 5.17 1.93
C LEU A 11 0.36 6.30 1.11
N GLU A 12 0.19 6.30 -0.21
CA GLU A 12 0.70 7.37 -1.08
C GLU A 12 0.04 8.72 -0.78
N ARG A 13 -1.30 8.75 -0.66
CA ARG A 13 -2.06 9.95 -0.30
C ARG A 13 -1.70 10.43 1.11
N LEU A 14 -1.62 9.50 2.07
CA LEU A 14 -1.25 9.83 3.45
C LEU A 14 0.16 10.42 3.54
N LYS A 15 1.12 9.86 2.79
CA LYS A 15 2.50 10.37 2.75
C LYS A 15 2.53 11.84 2.31
N ALA A 16 1.85 12.17 1.21
CA ALA A 16 1.80 13.54 0.71
C ALA A 16 1.26 14.53 1.76
N LEU A 17 0.18 14.15 2.46
CA LEU A 17 -0.43 14.99 3.49
C LEU A 17 0.42 15.13 4.77
N VAL A 18 1.23 14.13 5.07
CA VAL A 18 2.20 14.22 6.18
C VAL A 18 3.36 15.13 5.81
N GLU A 19 3.84 15.06 4.57
CA GLU A 19 4.91 15.93 4.04
C GLU A 19 4.48 17.40 3.99
N THR A 20 3.24 17.68 3.58
CA THR A 20 2.66 19.05 3.62
C THR A 20 2.31 19.53 5.03
N LYS A 21 2.49 18.68 6.05
CA LYS A 21 2.12 18.91 7.46
C LYS A 21 0.63 19.16 7.68
N ASP A 22 -0.21 18.84 6.69
CA ASP A 22 -1.67 18.84 6.86
C ASP A 22 -2.08 17.78 7.89
N LEU A 23 -1.39 16.64 7.90
CA LEU A 23 -1.56 15.56 8.86
C LEU A 23 -0.27 15.29 9.63
N SER A 24 -0.42 14.79 10.86
CA SER A 24 0.71 14.25 11.61
C SER A 24 0.35 12.93 12.28
N ILE A 25 1.33 12.03 12.33
CA ILE A 25 1.22 10.76 13.06
C ILE A 25 1.82 10.99 14.45
N ALA A 26 1.07 10.65 15.49
CA ALA A 26 1.51 10.79 16.87
C ALA A 26 1.28 9.50 17.65
N LEU A 27 2.07 9.30 18.70
CA LEU A 27 1.81 8.26 19.69
C LEU A 27 0.73 8.75 20.66
N LYS A 28 -0.30 7.93 20.88
CA LYS A 28 -1.29 8.14 21.94
C LYS A 28 -1.08 7.12 23.05
N GLN A 29 -1.20 7.58 24.29
CA GLN A 29 -1.13 6.78 25.50
C GLN A 29 -2.42 6.97 26.31
N ASP A 30 -3.35 6.04 26.19
CA ASP A 30 -4.63 6.00 26.91
C ASP A 30 -4.93 4.53 27.25
N GLY A 31 -4.11 3.96 28.14
CA GLY A 31 -4.09 2.54 28.49
C GLY A 31 -3.11 1.74 27.64
N LEU A 32 -3.38 1.66 26.32
CA LEU A 32 -2.51 0.99 25.35
C LEU A 32 -1.86 2.01 24.41
N LYS A 33 -0.56 1.84 24.16
CA LYS A 33 0.19 2.65 23.19
C LYS A 33 -0.30 2.35 21.79
N ARG A 34 -0.73 3.38 21.05
CA ARG A 34 -1.07 3.24 19.63
C ARG A 34 -0.71 4.49 18.84
N LEU A 35 -0.46 4.31 17.54
CA LEU A 35 -0.32 5.39 16.60
C LEU A 35 -1.69 5.99 16.30
N VAL A 36 -1.76 7.31 16.21
CA VAL A 36 -2.98 8.04 15.83
C VAL A 36 -2.66 9.15 14.85
N LEU A 37 -3.66 9.44 14.03
CA LEU A 37 -3.70 10.56 13.11
C LEU A 37 -4.16 11.83 13.88
N ARG A 38 -3.35 12.90 13.86
CA ARG A 38 -3.58 14.22 14.49
C ARG A 38 -3.70 15.34 13.43
N GLN A 39 -4.17 16.52 13.86
CA GLN A 39 -4.54 17.72 13.06
C GLN A 39 -5.98 17.79 12.56
N ASN A 40 -6.41 18.96 12.05
CA ASN A 40 -7.80 19.22 11.73
C ASN A 40 -8.18 18.60 10.37
N TYR A 41 -9.19 17.76 10.45
CA TYR A 41 -9.50 16.66 9.53
C TYR A 41 -10.78 16.94 8.75
N GLY A 42 -11.14 18.21 8.56
CA GLY A 42 -12.41 18.67 7.97
C GLY A 42 -12.64 18.15 6.54
N ASP A 43 -13.34 18.92 5.71
CA ASP A 43 -13.75 18.47 4.37
C ASP A 43 -12.55 18.07 3.46
N LYS A 44 -11.33 18.49 3.83
CA LYS A 44 -10.07 18.09 3.18
C LYS A 44 -9.76 16.59 3.23
N ILE A 45 -10.18 15.82 4.24
CA ILE A 45 -9.95 14.36 4.22
C ILE A 45 -10.73 13.74 3.09
N GLU A 46 -12.03 14.06 3.03
CA GLU A 46 -12.95 13.31 2.20
C GLU A 46 -12.61 13.55 0.73
N SER A 47 -12.22 14.78 0.37
CA SER A 47 -11.66 15.09 -0.94
C SER A 47 -10.30 14.43 -1.19
N ALA A 48 -9.39 14.41 -0.22
CA ALA A 48 -8.05 13.85 -0.41
C ALA A 48 -8.03 12.33 -0.50
N PHE A 49 -8.88 11.61 0.23
CA PHE A 49 -8.90 10.15 0.28
C PHE A 49 -10.08 9.51 -0.47
N GLY A 50 -11.09 10.29 -0.84
CA GLY A 50 -12.33 9.76 -1.44
C GLY A 50 -13.10 8.84 -0.49
N MET A 51 -12.96 9.05 0.83
CA MET A 51 -13.63 8.24 1.84
C MET A 51 -13.94 9.06 3.09
N SER A 52 -14.93 8.60 3.86
CA SER A 52 -15.30 9.25 5.10
C SER A 52 -14.14 9.27 6.11
N ARG A 53 -14.20 10.21 7.05
CA ARG A 53 -13.23 10.32 8.16
C ARG A 53 -13.10 9.02 8.96
N GLN A 54 -14.20 8.29 9.15
CA GLN A 54 -14.17 7.00 9.82
C GLN A 54 -13.47 5.94 8.97
N GLY A 55 -13.69 5.95 7.66
CA GLY A 55 -12.96 5.09 6.72
C GLY A 55 -11.45 5.31 6.77
N VAL A 56 -11.00 6.57 6.80
CA VAL A 56 -9.57 6.91 6.96
C VAL A 56 -9.03 6.41 8.29
N ARG A 57 -9.74 6.65 9.40
CA ARG A 57 -9.33 6.17 10.73
C ARG A 57 -9.21 4.66 10.78
N TRP A 58 -10.18 3.95 10.21
CA TRP A 58 -10.17 2.49 10.16
C TRP A 58 -9.02 1.95 9.32
N ARG A 59 -8.77 2.51 8.14
CA ARG A 59 -7.61 2.12 7.31
C ARG A 59 -6.29 2.42 7.99
N PHE A 60 -6.17 3.56 8.65
CA PHE A 60 -4.97 3.90 9.40
C PHE A 60 -4.72 2.91 10.54
N GLN A 61 -5.75 2.59 11.33
CA GLN A 61 -5.67 1.60 12.40
C GLN A 61 -5.17 0.25 11.88
N ARG A 62 -5.80 -0.26 10.81
CA ARG A 62 -5.41 -1.54 10.19
C ARG A 62 -3.97 -1.55 9.68
N LEU A 63 -3.52 -0.48 9.03
CA LEU A 63 -2.18 -0.45 8.43
C LEU A 63 -1.07 -0.19 9.45
N PHE A 64 -1.27 0.77 10.35
CA PHE A 64 -0.22 1.25 11.24
C PHE A 64 -0.22 0.56 12.60
N ASN A 65 -1.39 0.19 13.15
CA ASN A 65 -1.45 -0.41 14.48
C ASN A 65 -1.64 -1.92 14.45
N GLU A 66 -2.33 -2.47 13.46
CA GLU A 66 -2.41 -3.93 13.31
C GLU A 66 -1.18 -4.39 12.50
N ILE A 67 -1.15 -4.15 11.19
CA ILE A 67 -0.12 -4.75 10.32
C ILE A 67 1.31 -4.31 10.66
N TYR A 68 1.55 -3.00 10.80
CA TYR A 68 2.91 -2.48 10.99
C TYR A 68 3.45 -2.83 12.38
N VAL A 69 2.69 -2.57 13.45
CA VAL A 69 3.13 -2.90 14.82
C VAL A 69 3.25 -4.42 15.02
N GLU A 70 2.31 -5.24 14.55
CA GLU A 70 2.42 -6.72 14.64
C GLU A 70 3.69 -7.25 13.93
N ALA A 71 4.06 -6.64 12.80
CA ALA A 71 5.30 -7.00 12.11
C ALA A 71 6.53 -6.69 12.99
N TYR A 72 6.55 -5.55 13.67
CA TYR A 72 7.61 -5.21 14.61
C TYR A 72 7.61 -6.11 15.85
N GLU A 73 6.45 -6.52 16.37
CA GLU A 73 6.35 -7.47 17.47
C GLU A 73 6.94 -8.83 17.07
N THR A 74 6.63 -9.30 15.87
CA THR A 74 7.18 -10.55 15.32
C THR A 74 8.70 -10.46 15.16
N ILE A 75 9.20 -9.36 14.58
CA ILE A 75 10.63 -9.12 14.43
C ILE A 75 11.31 -9.08 15.79
N TYR A 76 10.75 -8.33 16.74
CA TYR A 76 11.27 -8.21 18.09
C TYR A 76 11.36 -9.56 18.79
N TRP A 77 10.34 -10.42 18.66
CA TRP A 77 10.33 -11.75 19.25
C TRP A 77 11.44 -12.65 18.68
N VAL A 78 11.61 -12.63 17.35
CA VAL A 78 12.68 -13.38 16.68
C VAL A 78 14.06 -12.85 17.09
N GLU A 79 14.26 -11.54 17.06
CA GLU A 79 15.55 -10.93 17.36
C GLU A 79 15.92 -11.01 18.85
N SER A 80 14.92 -11.05 19.74
CA SER A 80 15.16 -11.32 21.17
C SER A 80 15.69 -12.73 21.41
N SER A 81 15.43 -13.67 20.50
CA SER A 81 15.85 -15.07 20.62
C SER A 81 17.16 -15.37 19.88
N PHE A 82 17.36 -14.76 18.71
CA PHE A 82 18.47 -15.08 17.79
C PHE A 82 19.45 -13.92 17.56
N GLY A 83 19.23 -12.76 18.18
CA GLY A 83 19.98 -11.55 17.90
C GLY A 83 19.58 -10.90 16.57
N THR A 84 20.33 -9.87 16.15
CA THR A 84 19.98 -9.05 14.97
C THR A 84 20.73 -9.43 13.69
N GLU A 85 21.56 -10.48 13.74
CA GLU A 85 22.36 -10.94 12.60
C GLU A 85 21.49 -11.35 11.40
N LEU A 86 20.29 -11.86 11.65
CA LEU A 86 19.34 -12.27 10.62
C LEU A 86 18.72 -11.08 9.85
N ARG A 87 18.83 -9.85 10.36
CA ARG A 87 18.14 -8.68 9.83
C ARG A 87 18.63 -8.30 8.43
N SER A 88 19.95 -8.35 8.18
CA SER A 88 20.52 -8.02 6.87
C SER A 88 20.00 -8.96 5.78
N MET A 89 20.08 -10.27 6.04
CA MET A 89 19.58 -11.33 5.16
C MET A 89 18.07 -11.20 4.92
N ALA A 90 17.29 -10.93 5.96
CA ALA A 90 15.85 -10.73 5.83
C ALA A 90 15.51 -9.51 4.96
N LEU A 91 16.27 -8.41 5.08
CA LEU A 91 16.09 -7.21 4.26
C LEU A 91 16.47 -7.41 2.80
N GLU A 92 17.47 -8.22 2.50
CA GLU A 92 17.82 -8.62 1.12
C GLU A 92 16.66 -9.43 0.50
N ILE A 93 16.20 -10.48 1.18
CA ILE A 93 15.06 -11.28 0.73
C ILE A 93 13.80 -10.42 0.53
N ALA A 94 13.56 -9.47 1.43
CA ALA A 94 12.42 -8.56 1.31
C ALA A 94 12.51 -7.65 0.08
N ARG A 95 13.71 -7.11 -0.21
CA ARG A 95 13.98 -6.28 -1.40
C ARG A 95 13.73 -7.08 -2.68
N ASP A 96 14.31 -8.28 -2.79
CA ASP A 96 14.13 -9.15 -3.95
C ASP A 96 12.65 -9.48 -4.20
N ARG A 97 11.91 -9.80 -3.12
CA ARG A 97 10.47 -10.06 -3.21
C ARG A 97 9.67 -8.84 -3.68
N VAL A 98 10.08 -7.62 -3.32
CA VAL A 98 9.44 -6.39 -3.81
C VAL A 98 9.76 -6.18 -5.29
N GLU A 99 11.01 -6.34 -5.69
CA GLU A 99 11.43 -6.19 -7.10
C GLU A 99 10.76 -7.22 -8.01
N MET A 100 10.71 -8.49 -7.62
CA MET A 100 10.00 -9.54 -8.35
C MET A 100 8.52 -9.19 -8.54
N ARG A 101 7.86 -8.63 -7.53
CA ARG A 101 6.46 -8.18 -7.63
C ARG A 101 6.30 -6.96 -8.54
N LYS A 102 7.27 -6.04 -8.59
CA LYS A 102 7.25 -4.90 -9.52
C LYS A 102 7.36 -5.40 -10.96
N LYS A 103 8.37 -6.24 -11.26
CA LYS A 103 8.57 -6.86 -12.57
C LYS A 103 7.34 -7.65 -13.03
N ALA A 104 6.75 -8.47 -12.15
CA ALA A 104 5.54 -9.22 -12.48
C ALA A 104 4.34 -8.31 -12.84
N ARG A 105 4.20 -7.15 -12.17
CA ARG A 105 3.15 -6.17 -12.49
C ARG A 105 3.40 -5.53 -13.86
N GLU A 106 4.62 -5.10 -14.14
CA GLU A 106 5.01 -4.51 -15.44
C GLU A 106 4.75 -5.47 -16.60
N THR A 107 5.18 -6.74 -16.48
CA THR A 107 4.93 -7.77 -17.49
C THR A 107 3.45 -8.12 -17.64
N SER A 108 2.65 -8.01 -16.57
CA SER A 108 1.20 -8.26 -16.64
C SER A 108 0.44 -7.14 -17.35
N ILE A 109 0.87 -5.89 -17.20
CA ILE A 109 0.33 -4.73 -17.91
C ILE A 109 0.65 -4.85 -19.40
N ASP A 110 1.90 -5.20 -19.73
CA ASP A 110 2.38 -5.37 -21.11
C ASP A 110 1.61 -6.48 -21.87
N LYS A 111 1.25 -7.57 -21.18
CA LYS A 111 0.41 -8.65 -21.76
C LYS A 111 -1.05 -8.25 -21.95
N SER A 112 -1.57 -7.29 -21.19
CA SER A 112 -2.95 -6.81 -21.32
C SER A 112 -3.11 -5.88 -22.53
N CYS A 113 -2.08 -5.12 -22.90
CA CYS A 113 -2.10 -4.20 -24.04
C CYS A 113 -1.91 -4.89 -25.39
N ARG A 114 -1.58 -6.19 -25.43
CA ARG A 114 -1.29 -6.92 -26.68
C ARG A 114 -2.49 -7.63 -27.32
N ARG A 115 -3.72 -7.32 -26.90
CA ARG A 115 -4.96 -7.94 -27.41
C ARG A 115 -5.95 -6.93 -28.00
N GLU A 116 -5.49 -5.97 -28.79
CA GLU A 116 -6.37 -5.26 -29.73
C GLU A 116 -5.62 -5.00 -31.04
N THR A 117 -5.74 -5.96 -31.97
CA THR A 117 -5.65 -5.77 -33.43
C THR A 117 -5.91 -7.12 -34.09
N LYS A 118 -7.18 -7.51 -34.14
CA LYS A 118 -7.67 -8.29 -35.26
C LYS A 118 -8.48 -7.31 -36.10
N GLU A 119 -7.85 -6.73 -37.11
CA GLU A 119 -8.59 -6.13 -38.22
C GLU A 119 -9.22 -7.27 -39.00
N ASP A 120 -10.54 -7.36 -38.91
CA ASP A 120 -11.38 -8.19 -39.75
C ASP A 120 -11.15 -7.80 -41.22
N THR A 121 -10.55 -8.71 -41.98
CA THR A 121 -10.48 -8.59 -43.44
C THR A 121 -11.86 -8.93 -43.98
N ALA A 122 -12.70 -7.91 -44.15
CA ALA A 122 -13.97 -8.02 -44.86
C ALA A 122 -13.70 -8.04 -46.36
N ASP A 123 -13.92 -9.19 -46.99
CA ASP A 123 -14.03 -9.32 -48.44
C ASP A 123 -15.52 -9.53 -48.78
N PRO A 124 -16.13 -8.61 -49.53
CA PRO A 124 -17.14 -9.03 -50.49
C PRO A 124 -16.94 -8.28 -51.80
N SER A 125 -16.17 -8.87 -52.70
CA SER A 125 -16.24 -8.55 -54.11
C SER A 125 -17.29 -9.44 -54.78
N ASP A 126 -18.49 -8.89 -54.98
CA ASP A 126 -19.31 -9.10 -56.19
C ASP A 126 -20.48 -8.09 -56.22
N PRO A 127 -20.61 -7.32 -57.33
CA PRO A 127 -21.84 -7.46 -58.12
C PRO A 127 -21.61 -7.35 -59.63
N GLN A 128 -22.07 -8.34 -60.41
CA GLN A 128 -23.24 -8.27 -61.31
C GLN A 128 -23.39 -9.58 -62.10
#